data_AF-A0A0P7EAG2-F1
#
_entry.id   AF-A0A0P7EAG2-F1
#
_cell.length_a   1.000
_cell.length_b   1.000
_cell.length_c   1.000
_cell.angle_alpha   90.00
_cell.angle_beta   90.00
_cell.angle_gamma   90.00
#
_symmetry.space_group_name_H-M   'P 1'
#
loop_
_entity.id
_entity.type
_entity.pdbx_description
1 polymer ?
#
loop_
_entity_poly.entity_id
_entity_poly.type
_entity_poly.pdbx_seq_one_letter_code
_entity_poly.pdbx_strand_id
1 'polypeptide(L)'
;MKDLQKLVGNLNKSGALNGFLGGVAGGGLTSLMGRKSKKSSKKAVKYGALAAVGGLAWKAYKQYSEQKSAPVQQTSSRGFDFTPATLPEQSFTDAIDDNHSDGQLLLMRAMIAAAYADGHIDETERQKIFAQVETMQLSVQEKAMLFDELRKPMQLSELVAAVPNAQMGIEVYAASASAIDLNQTVSKHYLDTLANQLCIPSELVMSIHRELNTIS
;
A
#
# COMPACT_ATOMS: atom_id res chain seq x y z
N MET A 1 0.75 12.85 -72.18
CA MET A 1 0.86 13.30 -70.78
C MET A 1 0.33 12.21 -69.83
N LYS A 2 0.90 11.01 -69.97
CA LYS A 2 0.84 9.93 -69.00
C LYS A 2 2.23 9.93 -68.34
N ASP A 3 2.37 9.46 -67.10
CA ASP A 3 3.66 9.24 -66.41
C ASP A 3 4.16 10.25 -65.35
N LEU A 4 3.37 11.23 -64.89
CA LEU A 4 3.71 12.02 -63.68
C LEU A 4 2.78 11.81 -62.49
N GLN A 5 1.62 11.18 -62.67
CA GLN A 5 0.67 10.92 -61.57
C GLN A 5 0.82 9.53 -60.93
N LYS A 6 1.78 8.70 -61.41
CA LYS A 6 2.07 7.36 -60.85
C LYS A 6 3.23 7.33 -59.84
N LEU A 7 3.82 8.47 -59.50
CA LEU A 7 5.01 8.55 -58.64
C LEU A 7 4.76 9.09 -57.22
N VAL A 8 3.53 9.48 -56.89
CA VAL A 8 3.15 10.00 -55.54
C VAL A 8 2.36 8.96 -54.73
N GLY A 9 2.19 7.74 -55.25
CA GLY A 9 1.36 6.69 -54.65
C GLY A 9 2.07 5.65 -53.76
N ASN A 10 3.39 5.69 -53.60
CA ASN A 10 4.14 4.49 -53.14
C ASN A 10 5.11 4.65 -51.96
N LEU A 11 5.03 5.70 -51.13
CA LEU A 11 5.97 5.89 -50.00
C LEU A 11 5.34 5.81 -48.59
N ASN A 12 4.10 5.34 -48.46
CA ASN A 12 3.45 5.16 -47.14
C ASN A 12 3.54 3.72 -46.58
N LYS A 13 4.55 2.95 -46.97
CA LYS A 13 4.85 1.63 -46.37
C LYS A 13 6.36 1.42 -46.28
N SER A 14 6.81 0.99 -45.11
CA SER A 14 8.21 0.76 -44.66
C SER A 14 8.82 2.02 -44.04
N GLY A 15 9.14 2.11 -42.75
CA GLY A 15 9.63 1.09 -41.83
C GLY A 15 11.15 1.26 -41.71
N ALA A 16 11.63 1.47 -40.48
CA ALA A 16 13.02 1.65 -40.06
C ALA A 16 13.62 3.05 -40.31
N LEU A 17 13.96 3.74 -39.21
CA LEU A 17 15.26 4.37 -38.93
C LEU A 17 15.14 5.00 -37.53
N ASN A 18 15.10 4.11 -36.54
CA ASN A 18 15.34 4.41 -35.14
C ASN A 18 16.87 4.57 -35.00
N GLY A 19 17.32 5.74 -34.58
CA GLY A 19 18.69 5.97 -34.12
C GLY A 19 19.63 6.53 -35.19
N PHE A 20 19.83 7.85 -35.15
CA PHE A 20 21.12 8.56 -35.25
C PHE A 20 20.83 10.08 -35.19
N LEU A 21 21.78 10.87 -34.71
CA LEU A 21 21.72 12.30 -34.31
C LEU A 21 20.97 12.54 -32.99
N GLY A 22 21.65 12.77 -31.87
CA GLY A 22 22.66 13.82 -31.70
C GLY A 22 21.90 15.15 -31.60
N GLY A 23 21.85 15.88 -30.50
CA GLY A 23 22.75 16.02 -29.38
C GLY A 23 22.44 17.42 -28.81
N VAL A 24 22.68 17.58 -27.52
CA VAL A 24 23.10 18.82 -26.85
C VAL A 24 22.97 20.14 -27.63
N ALA A 25 22.06 21.01 -27.20
CA ALA A 25 22.27 22.46 -27.02
C ALA A 25 20.94 23.22 -27.01
N GLY A 26 20.68 23.94 -25.91
CA GLY A 26 20.04 25.25 -25.85
C GLY A 26 18.79 25.55 -26.70
N GLY A 27 17.72 26.01 -26.02
CA GLY A 27 16.71 26.84 -26.67
C GLY A 27 15.30 26.49 -26.24
N GLY A 28 14.59 27.45 -25.66
CA GLY A 28 13.24 27.26 -25.14
C GLY A 28 12.14 27.22 -26.19
N LEU A 29 10.94 27.04 -25.66
CA LEU A 29 9.62 27.40 -26.18
C LEU A 29 9.40 27.14 -27.68
N THR A 30 8.63 26.10 -28.00
CA THR A 30 7.26 26.27 -28.53
C THR A 30 6.72 24.94 -29.06
N SER A 31 5.40 24.78 -28.90
CA SER A 31 4.53 23.90 -29.69
C SER A 31 4.58 22.40 -29.42
N LEU A 32 3.71 21.96 -28.50
CA LEU A 32 2.80 20.87 -28.87
C LEU A 32 1.39 21.13 -28.32
N MET A 33 0.72 22.02 -29.04
CA MET A 33 -0.73 22.16 -29.05
C MET A 33 -1.35 20.84 -29.54
N GLY A 34 -1.86 20.05 -28.59
CA GLY A 34 -3.08 19.26 -28.74
C GLY A 34 -2.97 17.87 -29.37
N ARG A 35 -3.09 16.83 -28.54
CA ARG A 35 -4.21 15.85 -28.63
C ARG A 35 -4.11 14.76 -27.55
N LYS A 36 -5.25 14.52 -26.89
CA LYS A 36 -5.67 13.30 -26.19
C LYS A 36 -4.95 12.91 -24.88
N SER A 37 -5.50 13.33 -23.75
CA SER A 37 -6.17 12.41 -22.78
C SER A 37 -6.51 13.17 -21.49
N LYS A 38 -7.64 13.89 -21.50
CA LYS A 38 -8.18 14.61 -20.32
C LYS A 38 -9.28 13.76 -19.63
N LYS A 39 -9.01 12.47 -19.36
CA LYS A 39 -9.98 11.56 -18.71
C LYS A 39 -9.42 10.61 -17.63
N SER A 40 -8.28 10.93 -17.00
CA SER A 40 -7.80 10.16 -15.83
C SER A 40 -7.42 11.00 -14.60
N SER A 41 -7.72 12.30 -14.58
CA SER A 41 -7.27 13.21 -13.50
C SER A 41 -8.30 13.48 -12.38
N LYS A 42 -9.26 12.58 -12.14
CA LYS A 42 -10.23 12.72 -11.03
C LYS A 42 -10.16 11.63 -9.96
N LYS A 43 -9.25 10.67 -10.06
CA LYS A 43 -9.02 9.65 -9.02
C LYS A 43 -7.70 9.80 -8.27
N ALA A 44 -6.93 10.87 -8.53
CA ALA A 44 -5.57 11.01 -8.02
C ALA A 44 -5.45 11.62 -6.60
N VAL A 45 -6.56 11.91 -5.91
CA VAL A 45 -6.57 12.53 -4.56
C VAL A 45 -7.58 11.83 -3.63
N LYS A 46 -7.68 10.50 -3.72
CA LYS A 46 -8.46 9.70 -2.76
C LYS A 46 -7.58 8.71 -1.98
N TYR A 47 -6.27 8.83 -2.10
CA TYR A 47 -5.31 7.93 -1.47
C TYR A 47 -4.85 8.57 -0.15
N GLY A 48 -5.56 8.30 0.94
CA GLY A 48 -5.18 8.70 2.30
C GLY A 48 -4.04 7.84 2.86
N ALA A 49 -3.66 8.04 4.13
CA ALA A 49 -2.53 7.33 4.74
C ALA A 49 -2.65 5.79 4.67
N LEU A 50 -3.86 5.24 4.77
CA LEU A 50 -4.09 3.79 4.63
C LEU A 50 -3.80 3.25 3.23
N ALA A 51 -3.96 4.07 2.19
CA ALA A 51 -3.58 3.66 0.83
C ALA A 51 -2.06 3.57 0.66
N ALA A 52 -1.32 4.44 1.36
CA ALA A 52 0.13 4.32 1.43
C ALA A 52 0.53 3.02 2.15
N VAL A 53 -0.19 2.64 3.22
CA VAL A 53 0.01 1.35 3.90
C VAL A 53 -0.22 0.18 2.96
N GLY A 54 -1.35 0.12 2.24
CA GLY A 54 -1.63 -0.96 1.28
C GLY A 54 -0.59 -1.07 0.16
N GLY A 55 -0.21 0.07 -0.43
CA GLY A 55 0.83 0.12 -1.46
C GLY A 55 2.21 -0.31 -0.95
N LEU A 56 2.56 0.07 0.27
CA LEU A 56 3.79 -0.36 0.94
C LEU A 56 3.77 -1.87 1.21
N ALA A 57 2.68 -2.37 1.79
CA ALA A 57 2.47 -3.78 2.08
C ALA A 57 2.61 -4.64 0.82
N TRP A 58 2.00 -4.20 -0.29
CA TRP A 58 2.17 -4.85 -1.58
C TRP A 58 3.61 -4.84 -2.07
N LYS A 59 4.29 -3.68 -2.02
CA LYS A 59 5.67 -3.55 -2.50
C LYS A 59 6.62 -4.44 -1.68
N ALA A 60 6.44 -4.47 -0.36
CA ALA A 60 7.18 -5.35 0.54
C ALA A 60 6.91 -6.83 0.23
N TYR A 61 5.65 -7.22 0.02
CA TYR A 61 5.29 -8.57 -0.38
C TYR A 61 5.89 -8.96 -1.73
N LYS A 62 5.84 -8.07 -2.73
CA LYS A 62 6.45 -8.27 -4.03
C LYS A 62 7.96 -8.49 -3.91
N GLN A 63 8.65 -7.63 -3.18
CA GLN A 63 10.09 -7.77 -2.94
C GLN A 63 10.44 -9.08 -2.22
N TYR A 64 9.65 -9.49 -1.22
CA TYR A 64 9.78 -10.78 -0.54
C TYR A 64 9.58 -11.95 -1.53
N SER A 65 8.57 -11.84 -2.39
CA SER A 65 8.23 -12.89 -3.36
C SER A 65 9.31 -13.09 -4.43
N GLU A 66 9.94 -12.02 -4.90
CA GLU A 66 11.04 -12.06 -5.87
C GLU A 66 12.30 -12.71 -5.28
N GLN A 67 12.53 -12.57 -3.97
CA GLN A 67 13.68 -13.16 -3.27
C GLN A 67 13.49 -14.66 -2.96
N LYS A 68 12.26 -15.14 -2.82
CA LYS A 68 11.96 -16.57 -2.65
C LYS A 68 11.56 -17.21 -4.00
N SER A 69 12.56 -17.58 -4.80
CA SER A 69 12.34 -18.31 -6.06
C SER A 69 11.99 -19.80 -5.89
N ALA A 70 11.73 -20.28 -4.66
CA ALA A 70 11.32 -21.65 -4.38
C ALA A 70 10.08 -21.67 -3.45
N PRO A 71 9.05 -22.47 -3.76
CA PRO A 71 7.85 -22.57 -2.93
C PRO A 71 8.20 -23.27 -1.61
N VAL A 72 8.44 -22.49 -0.56
CA VAL A 72 8.41 -23.01 0.80
C VAL A 72 6.97 -22.91 1.27
N GLN A 73 6.23 -24.03 1.26
CA GLN A 73 4.90 -24.11 1.86
C GLN A 73 5.03 -23.92 3.37
N GLN A 74 4.89 -22.68 3.81
CA GLN A 74 4.65 -22.34 5.21
C GLN A 74 3.15 -22.18 5.38
N THR A 75 2.43 -23.30 5.45
CA THR A 75 1.05 -23.28 5.94
C THR A 75 1.12 -23.00 7.43
N SER A 76 0.75 -21.79 7.83
CA SER A 76 0.61 -21.46 9.24
C SER A 76 -0.52 -22.29 9.88
N SER A 77 -0.43 -22.53 11.18
CA SER A 77 -1.49 -23.21 11.94
C SER A 77 -2.83 -22.46 11.93
N ARG A 78 -2.82 -21.17 11.56
CA ARG A 78 -4.00 -20.32 11.36
C ARG A 78 -4.51 -20.28 9.92
N GLY A 79 -3.89 -21.01 8.99
CA GLY A 79 -4.33 -21.06 7.59
C GLY A 79 -3.98 -19.83 6.75
N PHE A 80 -3.18 -18.90 7.27
CA PHE A 80 -2.59 -17.85 6.45
C PHE A 80 -1.53 -18.44 5.51
N ASP A 81 -1.71 -18.18 4.22
CA ASP A 81 -0.80 -18.56 3.15
C ASP A 81 -0.07 -17.33 2.61
N PHE A 82 1.24 -17.27 2.85
CA PHE A 82 2.13 -16.20 2.37
C PHE A 82 2.98 -16.66 1.17
N THR A 83 2.54 -17.68 0.42
CA THR A 83 3.31 -18.23 -0.69
C THR A 83 3.52 -17.21 -1.82
N PRO A 84 4.78 -16.96 -2.23
CA PRO A 84 5.18 -16.10 -3.35
C PRO A 84 4.59 -16.47 -4.73
N ALA A 85 3.29 -16.28 -4.95
CA ALA A 85 2.63 -16.39 -6.27
C ALA A 85 1.12 -16.06 -6.23
N THR A 86 0.52 -15.94 -5.05
CA THR A 86 -0.94 -16.06 -4.89
C THR A 86 -1.68 -14.75 -4.62
N LEU A 87 -0.97 -13.67 -4.27
CA LEU A 87 -1.59 -12.38 -3.91
C LEU A 87 -1.37 -11.31 -5.01
N PRO A 88 -2.42 -10.89 -5.75
CA PRO A 88 -2.33 -9.83 -6.75
C PRO A 88 -2.30 -8.44 -6.11
N GLU A 89 -1.77 -7.43 -6.81
CA GLU A 89 -1.72 -6.03 -6.33
C GLU A 89 -3.08 -5.47 -5.92
N GLN A 90 -4.11 -5.80 -6.70
CA GLN A 90 -5.48 -5.32 -6.48
C GLN A 90 -6.01 -5.71 -5.10
N SER A 91 -5.56 -6.85 -4.57
CA SER A 91 -6.08 -7.34 -3.31
C SER A 91 -5.69 -6.38 -2.16
N PHE A 92 -4.48 -5.80 -2.18
CA PHE A 92 -3.99 -4.77 -1.24
C PHE A 92 -4.67 -3.38 -1.41
N THR A 93 -5.59 -3.25 -2.35
CA THR A 93 -6.45 -2.06 -2.47
C THR A 93 -7.87 -2.32 -1.99
N ASP A 94 -8.27 -3.58 -1.79
CA ASP A 94 -9.62 -3.94 -1.34
C ASP A 94 -9.87 -3.48 0.10
N ALA A 95 -8.83 -3.49 0.95
CA ALA A 95 -8.91 -3.03 2.35
C ALA A 95 -9.32 -1.56 2.48
N ILE A 96 -9.12 -0.76 1.44
CA ILE A 96 -9.43 0.68 1.40
C ILE A 96 -10.52 1.03 0.38
N ASP A 97 -11.16 0.04 -0.23
CA ASP A 97 -12.26 0.31 -1.15
C ASP A 97 -13.44 0.93 -0.38
N ASP A 98 -14.14 1.87 -1.02
CA ASP A 98 -15.28 2.58 -0.45
C ASP A 98 -16.45 1.61 -0.14
N ASN A 99 -16.44 0.40 -0.71
CA ASN A 99 -17.42 -0.66 -0.45
C ASN A 99 -17.04 -1.60 0.70
N HIS A 100 -15.81 -1.50 1.23
CA HIS A 100 -15.24 -2.41 2.23
C HIS A 100 -14.70 -1.64 3.44
N SER A 101 -15.61 -1.00 4.20
CA SER A 101 -15.25 -0.23 5.40
C SER A 101 -14.61 -1.09 6.51
N ASP A 102 -14.91 -2.39 6.56
CA ASP A 102 -14.34 -3.33 7.53
C ASP A 102 -12.80 -3.38 7.48
N GLY A 103 -12.22 -3.32 6.28
CA GLY A 103 -10.77 -3.30 6.10
C GLY A 103 -10.16 -2.01 6.67
N GLN A 104 -10.73 -0.87 6.31
CA GLN A 104 -10.29 0.44 6.80
C GLN A 104 -10.36 0.55 8.32
N LEU A 105 -11.46 0.04 8.91
CA LEU A 105 -11.65 -0.05 10.35
C LEU A 105 -10.61 -0.95 11.00
N LEU A 106 -10.33 -2.12 10.43
CA LEU A 106 -9.35 -3.06 10.97
C LEU A 106 -7.93 -2.47 10.94
N LEU A 107 -7.56 -1.77 9.87
CA LEU A 107 -6.26 -1.11 9.79
C LEU A 107 -6.13 0.01 10.82
N MET A 108 -7.17 0.82 11.02
CA MET A 108 -7.15 1.85 12.09
C MET A 108 -7.10 1.24 13.48
N ARG A 109 -7.86 0.18 13.74
CA ARG A 109 -7.78 -0.61 14.98
C ARG A 109 -6.36 -1.10 15.24
N ALA A 110 -5.68 -1.58 14.20
CA ALA A 110 -4.29 -2.02 14.30
C ALA A 110 -3.36 -0.86 14.69
N MET A 111 -3.52 0.31 14.08
CA MET A 111 -2.74 1.50 14.42
C MET A 111 -2.98 1.96 15.86
N ILE A 112 -4.25 1.97 16.32
CA ILE A 112 -4.61 2.34 17.69
C ILE A 112 -4.04 1.34 18.70
N ALA A 113 -4.19 0.05 18.44
CA ALA A 113 -3.65 -1.01 19.30
C ALA A 113 -2.12 -0.95 19.39
N ALA A 114 -1.45 -0.63 18.28
CA ALA A 114 0.00 -0.44 18.25
C ALA A 114 0.43 0.80 19.02
N ALA A 115 -0.23 1.94 18.81
CA ALA A 115 0.05 3.18 19.54
C ALA A 115 -0.13 3.01 21.06
N TYR A 116 -1.08 2.18 21.49
CA TYR A 116 -1.30 1.88 22.91
C TYR A 116 -0.39 0.80 23.49
N ALA A 117 0.60 0.28 22.75
CA ALA A 117 1.40 -0.86 23.19
C ALA A 117 2.16 -0.64 24.52
N ASP A 118 2.44 0.62 24.88
CA ASP A 118 3.07 1.00 26.15
C ASP A 118 2.06 1.33 27.28
N GLY A 119 0.77 1.16 27.00
CA GLY A 119 -0.34 1.42 27.91
C GLY A 119 -0.81 2.87 27.97
N HIS A 120 -0.25 3.77 27.16
CA HIS A 120 -0.59 5.18 27.14
C HIS A 120 -0.87 5.64 25.71
N ILE A 121 -1.85 6.54 25.55
CA ILE A 121 -2.01 7.36 24.35
C ILE A 121 -2.04 8.79 24.85
N ASP A 122 -1.07 9.59 24.45
CA ASP A 122 -1.03 10.99 24.84
C ASP A 122 -2.01 11.85 24.01
N GLU A 123 -2.17 13.12 24.41
CA GLU A 123 -3.09 14.03 23.74
C GLU A 123 -2.69 14.29 22.27
N THR A 124 -1.40 14.29 21.96
CA THR A 124 -0.87 14.51 20.61
C THR A 124 -1.19 13.33 19.71
N GLU A 125 -0.97 12.12 20.19
CA GLU A 125 -1.29 10.87 19.49
C GLU A 125 -2.80 10.75 19.26
N ARG A 126 -3.60 11.06 20.28
CA ARG A 126 -5.06 11.09 20.17
C ARG A 126 -5.53 12.04 19.09
N GLN A 127 -4.96 13.25 19.02
CA GLN A 127 -5.30 14.23 17.98
C GLN A 127 -4.90 13.78 16.58
N LYS A 128 -3.74 13.13 16.43
CA LYS A 128 -3.31 12.55 15.14
C LYS A 128 -4.28 11.47 14.68
N ILE A 129 -4.66 10.55 15.57
CA ILE A 129 -5.62 9.50 15.24
C ILE A 129 -6.98 10.12 14.89
N PHE A 130 -7.44 11.11 15.67
CA PHE A 130 -8.70 11.82 15.39
C PHE A 130 -8.70 12.46 14.00
N ALA A 131 -7.65 13.20 13.66
CA ALA A 131 -7.50 13.82 12.35
C ALA A 131 -7.51 12.77 11.23
N GLN A 132 -6.84 11.63 11.44
CA GLN A 132 -6.81 10.54 10.48
C GLN A 132 -8.20 9.93 10.27
N VAL A 133 -8.93 9.62 11.35
CA VAL A 133 -10.31 9.09 11.30
C VAL A 133 -11.24 10.03 10.53
N GLU A 134 -11.08 11.34 10.69
CA GLU A 134 -11.92 12.32 9.98
C GLU A 134 -11.73 12.30 8.47
N THR A 135 -10.52 12.01 7.99
CA THR A 135 -10.24 11.91 6.54
C THR A 135 -10.78 10.64 5.89
N MET A 136 -11.20 9.66 6.71
CA MET A 136 -11.68 8.37 6.20
C MET A 136 -13.14 8.44 5.80
N GLN A 137 -13.49 7.66 4.77
CA GLN A 137 -14.85 7.53 4.25
C GLN A 137 -15.63 6.48 5.06
N LEU A 138 -15.67 6.68 6.38
CA LEU A 138 -16.43 5.86 7.32
C LEU A 138 -17.77 6.51 7.65
N SER A 139 -18.78 5.70 7.93
CA SER A 139 -20.04 6.15 8.50
C SER A 139 -19.84 6.78 9.88
N VAL A 140 -20.80 7.59 10.32
CA VAL A 140 -20.78 8.22 11.66
C VAL A 140 -20.68 7.16 12.77
N GLN A 141 -21.36 6.03 12.60
CA GLN A 141 -21.33 4.94 13.57
C GLN A 141 -19.94 4.30 13.66
N GLU A 142 -19.29 4.06 12.53
CA GLU A 142 -17.95 3.49 12.45
C GLU A 142 -16.89 4.43 13.03
N LYS A 143 -16.99 5.74 12.76
CA LYS A 143 -16.14 6.75 13.41
C LYS A 143 -16.34 6.74 14.93
N ALA A 144 -17.58 6.67 15.39
CA ALA A 144 -17.89 6.57 16.83
C ALA A 144 -17.27 5.34 17.48
N MET A 145 -17.31 4.17 16.81
CA MET A 145 -16.65 2.96 17.29
C MET A 145 -15.14 3.15 17.46
N LEU A 146 -14.45 3.75 16.47
CA LEU A 146 -13.02 4.04 16.56
C LEU A 146 -12.70 5.02 17.71
N PHE A 147 -13.57 6.00 17.97
CA PHE A 147 -13.40 6.92 19.09
C PHE A 147 -13.61 6.26 20.45
N ASP A 148 -14.51 5.29 20.56
CA ASP A 148 -14.66 4.49 21.78
C ASP A 148 -13.45 3.58 22.00
N GLU A 149 -12.87 3.05 20.93
CA GLU A 149 -11.63 2.26 20.97
C GLU A 149 -10.40 3.05 21.41
N LEU A 150 -10.36 4.36 21.20
CA LEU A 150 -9.30 5.20 21.80
C LEU A 150 -9.32 5.16 23.33
N ARG A 151 -10.47 4.92 23.96
CA ARG A 151 -10.56 4.79 25.43
C ARG A 151 -10.27 3.36 25.89
N LYS A 152 -10.58 2.38 25.05
CA LYS A 152 -10.35 0.97 25.33
C LYS A 152 -9.83 0.28 24.06
N PRO A 153 -8.52 0.38 23.80
CA PRO A 153 -7.92 -0.19 22.60
C PRO A 153 -8.15 -1.70 22.52
N MET A 154 -8.33 -2.17 21.28
CA MET A 154 -8.50 -3.58 20.98
C MET A 154 -7.29 -4.38 21.45
N GLN A 155 -7.53 -5.54 22.07
CA GLN A 155 -6.45 -6.41 22.50
C GLN A 155 -5.77 -7.05 21.29
N LEU A 156 -4.46 -7.31 21.37
CA LEU A 156 -3.70 -7.89 20.26
C LEU A 156 -4.30 -9.23 19.77
N SER A 157 -4.80 -10.07 20.68
CA SER A 157 -5.45 -11.34 20.32
C SER A 157 -6.76 -11.14 19.56
N GLU A 158 -7.54 -10.11 19.91
CA GLU A 158 -8.79 -9.76 19.21
C GLU A 158 -8.49 -9.21 17.83
N LEU A 159 -7.46 -8.35 17.72
CA LEU A 159 -6.99 -7.81 16.45
C LEU A 159 -6.60 -8.94 15.49
N VAL A 160 -5.79 -9.90 15.97
CA VAL A 160 -5.36 -11.02 15.13
C VAL A 160 -6.52 -11.93 14.75
N ALA A 161 -7.51 -12.14 15.64
CA ALA A 161 -8.70 -12.92 15.32
C ALA A 161 -9.59 -12.26 14.25
N ALA A 162 -9.54 -10.93 14.13
CA ALA A 162 -10.28 -10.19 13.12
C ALA A 162 -9.63 -10.23 11.71
N VAL A 163 -8.40 -10.75 11.59
CA VAL A 163 -7.70 -10.83 10.29
C VAL A 163 -8.23 -12.01 9.47
N PRO A 164 -8.88 -11.76 8.31
CA PRO A 164 -9.55 -12.80 7.54
C PRO A 164 -8.60 -13.61 6.64
N ASN A 165 -7.46 -13.04 6.25
CA ASN A 165 -6.56 -13.65 5.27
C ASN A 165 -5.13 -13.11 5.41
N ALA A 166 -4.20 -13.76 4.73
CA ALA A 166 -2.77 -13.44 4.80
C ALA A 166 -2.47 -12.01 4.35
N GLN A 167 -3.10 -11.56 3.26
CA GLN A 167 -2.93 -10.20 2.75
C GLN A 167 -3.30 -9.14 3.79
N MET A 168 -4.50 -9.22 4.37
CA MET A 168 -4.92 -8.31 5.42
C MET A 168 -3.97 -8.40 6.64
N GLY A 169 -3.40 -9.57 6.92
CA GLY A 169 -2.34 -9.71 7.93
C GLY A 169 -1.09 -8.87 7.63
N ILE A 170 -0.65 -8.84 6.37
CA ILE A 170 0.47 -7.98 5.92
C ILE A 170 0.11 -6.51 6.09
N GLU A 171 -1.10 -6.10 5.69
CA GLU A 171 -1.57 -4.71 5.81
C GLU A 171 -1.73 -4.27 7.27
N VAL A 172 -2.28 -5.13 8.14
CA VAL A 172 -2.41 -4.90 9.58
C VAL A 172 -1.04 -4.72 10.24
N TYR A 173 -0.05 -5.55 9.85
CA TYR A 173 1.31 -5.41 10.34
C TYR A 173 1.94 -4.09 9.88
N ALA A 174 1.82 -3.76 8.59
CA ALA A 174 2.36 -2.53 8.02
C ALA A 174 1.70 -1.28 8.64
N ALA A 175 0.37 -1.31 8.85
CA ALA A 175 -0.37 -0.25 9.52
C ALA A 175 0.16 -0.04 10.94
N SER A 176 0.26 -1.12 11.72
CA SER A 176 0.77 -1.11 13.09
C SER A 176 2.18 -0.53 13.17
N ALA A 177 3.08 -1.00 12.31
CA ALA A 177 4.47 -0.54 12.28
C ALA A 177 4.60 0.93 11.85
N SER A 178 3.70 1.44 11.00
CA SER A 178 3.69 2.85 10.60
C SER A 178 3.18 3.81 11.69
N ALA A 179 2.44 3.29 12.68
CA ALA A 179 1.82 4.11 13.72
C ALA A 179 2.71 4.33 14.95
N ILE A 180 3.83 3.62 15.07
CA ILE A 180 4.67 3.59 16.27
C ILE A 180 6.12 3.92 15.97
N ASP A 181 6.87 4.36 16.99
CA ASP A 181 8.31 4.55 16.88
C ASP A 181 9.04 3.20 16.97
N LEU A 182 9.62 2.77 15.85
CA LEU A 182 10.37 1.52 15.71
C LEU A 182 11.68 1.49 16.51
N ASN A 183 12.13 2.61 17.08
CA ASN A 183 13.33 2.64 17.93
C ASN A 183 13.05 2.13 19.34
N GLN A 184 11.81 2.25 19.80
CA GLN A 184 11.43 1.87 21.16
C GLN A 184 11.36 0.35 21.33
N THR A 185 11.86 -0.14 22.47
CA THR A 185 11.85 -1.57 22.79
C THR A 185 10.44 -2.13 22.90
N VAL A 186 9.50 -1.34 23.45
CA VAL A 186 8.08 -1.74 23.58
C VAL A 186 7.42 -1.96 22.21
N SER A 187 7.64 -1.06 21.26
CA SER A 187 7.17 -1.19 19.87
C SER A 187 7.70 -2.45 19.20
N LYS A 188 9.00 -2.74 19.38
CA LYS A 188 9.62 -3.96 18.82
C LYS A 188 9.01 -5.22 19.39
N HIS A 189 8.77 -5.27 20.71
CA HIS A 189 8.14 -6.41 21.36
C HIS A 189 6.68 -6.61 20.89
N TYR A 190 5.91 -5.53 20.76
CA TYR A 190 4.57 -5.56 20.20
C TYR A 190 4.57 -6.14 18.78
N LEU A 191 5.44 -5.62 17.89
CA LEU A 191 5.52 -6.07 16.50
C LEU A 191 6.01 -7.51 16.38
N ASP A 192 6.97 -7.94 17.20
CA ASP A 192 7.41 -9.34 17.22
C ASP A 192 6.25 -10.27 17.61
N THR A 193 5.50 -9.90 18.65
CA THR A 193 4.31 -10.66 19.08
C THR A 193 3.24 -10.69 17.97
N LEU A 194 2.99 -9.55 17.32
CA LEU A 194 2.03 -9.44 16.22
C LEU A 194 2.44 -10.31 15.02
N ALA A 195 3.71 -10.23 14.58
CA ALA A 195 4.24 -11.03 13.47
C ALA A 195 4.12 -12.53 13.76
N ASN A 196 4.49 -12.96 14.96
CA ASN A 196 4.41 -14.35 15.38
C ASN A 196 2.96 -14.86 15.39
N GLN A 197 2.02 -14.06 15.92
CA GLN A 197 0.61 -14.40 15.93
C GLN A 197 -0.01 -14.43 14.52
N LEU A 198 0.38 -13.51 13.64
CA LEU A 198 -0.05 -13.54 12.23
C LEU A 198 0.73 -14.55 11.39
N CYS A 199 1.73 -15.22 11.98
CA CYS A 199 2.62 -16.17 11.31
C CYS A 199 3.32 -15.58 10.08
N ILE A 200 3.64 -14.28 10.12
CA ILE A 200 4.31 -13.58 9.03
C ILE A 200 5.77 -14.04 8.98
N PRO A 201 6.29 -14.47 7.81
CA PRO A 201 7.70 -14.85 7.67
C PRO A 201 8.64 -13.69 8.02
N SER A 202 9.75 -13.99 8.71
CA SER A 202 10.75 -12.98 9.11
C SER A 202 11.25 -12.14 7.94
N GLU A 203 11.50 -12.76 6.79
CA GLU A 203 11.92 -12.08 5.55
C GLU A 203 10.88 -11.08 5.03
N LEU A 204 9.59 -11.39 5.20
CA LEU A 204 8.51 -10.49 4.83
C LEU A 204 8.42 -9.31 5.81
N VAL A 205 8.55 -9.57 7.12
CA VAL A 205 8.67 -8.51 8.13
C VAL A 205 9.83 -7.56 7.81
N MET A 206 11.01 -8.11 7.48
CA MET A 206 12.18 -7.32 7.08
C MET A 206 11.91 -6.48 5.82
N SER A 207 11.19 -7.04 4.84
CA SER A 207 10.80 -6.32 3.62
C SER A 207 9.85 -5.16 3.94
N ILE A 208 8.89 -5.34 4.86
CA ILE A 208 7.98 -4.26 5.30
C ILE A 208 8.77 -3.15 5.99
N HIS A 209 9.65 -3.48 6.92
CA HIS A 209 10.48 -2.49 7.63
C HIS A 209 11.42 -1.74 6.68
N ARG A 210 11.99 -2.43 5.68
CA ARG A 210 12.80 -1.77 4.64
C ARG A 210 11.98 -0.72 3.92
N GLU A 211 10.77 -1.05 3.47
CA GLU A 211 9.92 -0.11 2.75
C GLU A 211 9.49 1.08 3.62
N LEU A 212 9.16 0.88 4.90
CA LEU A 212 8.84 1.99 5.83
C LEU A 212 10.00 2.99 5.97
N ASN A 213 11.23 2.48 6.06
CA ASN A 213 12.42 3.31 6.14
C ASN A 213 12.74 4.07 4.84
N THR A 214 12.12 3.73 3.70
CA THR A 214 12.31 4.50 2.46
C THR A 214 11.41 5.73 2.35
N ILE A 215 10.38 5.81 3.20
CA ILE A 215 9.37 6.89 3.19
C ILE A 215 9.61 7.89 4.33
N SER A 216 10.39 7.50 5.34
CA SER A 216 10.74 8.32 6.51
C SER A 216 11.99 9.17 6.26
#